data_AF-A0A436W1I2-F1
#
_entry.id   AF-A0A436W1I2-F1
#
_cell.length_a   1.000
_cell.length_b   1.000
_cell.length_c   1.000
_cell.angle_alpha   90.00
_cell.angle_beta   90.00
_cell.angle_gamma   90.00
#
_symmetry.space_group_name_H-M   'P 1'
#
loop_
_entity.id
_entity.type
_entity.pdbx_description
1 polymer ?
#
loop_
_entity_poly.entity_id
_entity_poly.type
_entity_poly.pdbx_seq_one_letter_code
_entity_poly.pdbx_strand_id
1 'polypeptide(L)'
;MARISKGAARPAPQFLEDDPSTGYLPGRRWPIVRYGLVTLLASAILVFAIEWIVRGDFSGTVAFFLQPFKPGWTTIIVFALVLIGLDAVIGRSHQGLMIVAPLTLALAFVGHQKSHYLGDPLYPTDFLYSRQIMALMPLLVRERPWTAAMLAVGIIAGLALLAYGWRLWRRKVPILSRKGRLARLTLTVPLLAFFVSIMDYATFSWTRDRLQIIPIMWDQKENYASNGFALAFALNVPMAHVSAPSGYSDKAIAAIERPQVTASVPDEKPDIIVVMSESFWDPTKLPGVTITPDPIPNVRALRSGYMFSPEFGGMTANIEFEALTGFSNAFLPAGSIPYQQYVRTPTPSLATFLKSEGYRARAIHPGTNWFWNRGAVYADFGFNDFRSEETLPPMQKRG
;
A
#
# COMPACT_ATOMS: atom_id res chain seq x y z
N MET A 1 -68.01 -53.69 24.17
CA MET A 1 -67.22 -53.39 22.94
C MET A 1 -66.99 -51.89 22.88
N ALA A 2 -65.78 -51.43 23.23
CA ALA A 2 -65.37 -50.04 23.10
C ALA A 2 -64.12 -50.01 22.21
N ARG A 3 -64.17 -49.28 21.09
CA ARG A 3 -62.99 -48.98 20.26
C ARG A 3 -62.91 -47.47 20.08
N ILE A 4 -61.89 -46.91 20.74
CA ILE A 4 -61.43 -45.53 20.64
C ILE A 4 -60.68 -45.41 19.30
N SER A 5 -61.14 -44.54 18.40
CA SER A 5 -60.41 -44.20 17.17
C SER A 5 -59.36 -43.13 17.47
N LYS A 6 -58.08 -43.48 17.30
CA LYS A 6 -56.96 -42.54 17.34
C LYS A 6 -57.04 -41.56 16.16
N GLY A 7 -56.95 -40.27 16.47
CA GLY A 7 -56.89 -39.19 15.48
C GLY A 7 -55.61 -39.26 14.64
N ALA A 8 -55.76 -39.04 13.33
CA ALA A 8 -54.66 -38.86 12.40
C ALA A 8 -54.04 -37.47 12.61
N ALA A 9 -52.76 -37.43 12.97
CA ALA A 9 -51.97 -36.21 13.01
C ALA A 9 -51.82 -35.64 11.59
N ARG A 10 -52.10 -34.35 11.41
CA ARG A 10 -51.73 -33.61 10.19
C ARG A 10 -50.20 -33.60 10.08
N PRO A 11 -49.61 -33.89 8.91
CA PRO A 11 -48.17 -33.74 8.74
C PRO A 11 -47.80 -32.25 8.86
N ALA A 12 -46.73 -31.97 9.60
CA ALA A 12 -46.15 -30.64 9.73
C ALA A 12 -45.68 -30.12 8.35
N PRO A 13 -45.73 -28.80 8.09
CA PRO A 13 -45.37 -28.24 6.79
C PRO A 13 -43.88 -28.48 6.51
N GLN A 14 -43.64 -29.31 5.50
CA GLN A 14 -42.36 -29.80 4.99
C GLN A 14 -41.61 -28.72 4.17
N PHE A 15 -41.55 -27.49 4.67
CA PHE A 15 -41.32 -26.30 3.83
C PHE A 15 -39.85 -25.88 3.62
N LEU A 16 -38.87 -26.66 4.11
CA LEU A 16 -37.45 -26.25 4.04
C LEU A 16 -36.45 -27.37 3.70
N GLU A 17 -36.88 -28.63 3.61
CA GLU A 17 -35.93 -29.76 3.47
C GLU A 17 -35.55 -30.07 2.02
N ASP A 18 -36.35 -29.63 1.05
CA ASP A 18 -36.21 -30.06 -0.35
C ASP A 18 -35.77 -28.95 -1.33
N ASP A 19 -35.21 -27.83 -0.86
CA ASP A 19 -34.69 -26.78 -1.75
C ASP A 19 -33.17 -26.95 -2.00
N PRO A 20 -32.75 -27.46 -3.19
CA PRO A 20 -31.33 -27.60 -3.55
C PRO A 20 -30.61 -26.23 -3.61
N SER A 21 -31.37 -25.14 -3.66
CA SER A 21 -30.90 -23.77 -3.75
C SER A 21 -30.25 -23.26 -2.45
N THR A 22 -30.35 -24.02 -1.35
CA THR A 22 -29.66 -23.77 -0.07
C THR A 22 -28.28 -24.43 0.02
N GLY A 23 -27.88 -25.25 -0.96
CA GLY A 23 -26.71 -26.12 -0.88
C GLY A 23 -26.99 -27.49 -0.22
N TYR A 24 -28.27 -27.87 -0.13
CA TYR A 24 -28.70 -29.17 0.38
C TYR A 24 -28.32 -30.28 -0.62
N LEU A 25 -27.42 -31.16 -0.20
CA LEU A 25 -27.25 -32.49 -0.79
C LEU A 25 -28.04 -33.45 0.13
N PRO A 26 -29.01 -34.23 -0.39
CA PRO A 26 -29.83 -35.11 0.44
C PRO A 26 -28.92 -36.04 1.26
N GLY A 27 -29.09 -36.05 2.59
CA GLY A 27 -28.36 -36.92 3.51
C GLY A 27 -27.17 -36.31 4.28
N ARG A 28 -26.84 -35.02 4.12
CA ARG A 28 -25.78 -34.35 4.90
C ARG A 28 -26.35 -33.26 5.80
N ARG A 29 -26.39 -33.52 7.12
CA ARG A 29 -26.79 -32.52 8.13
C ARG A 29 -25.83 -31.31 8.08
N TRP A 30 -26.37 -30.08 8.13
CA TRP A 30 -25.68 -28.77 8.27
C TRP A 30 -24.84 -28.20 7.10
N PRO A 31 -25.41 -28.04 5.87
CA PRO A 31 -24.67 -27.49 4.72
C PRO A 31 -24.13 -26.07 4.92
N ILE A 32 -24.85 -25.20 5.64
CA ILE A 32 -24.44 -23.81 5.91
C ILE A 32 -23.25 -23.76 6.87
N VAL A 33 -23.27 -24.54 7.95
CA VAL A 33 -22.17 -24.60 8.92
C VAL A 33 -20.92 -25.18 8.26
N ARG A 34 -21.07 -26.21 7.43
CA ARG A 34 -19.94 -26.73 6.65
C ARG A 34 -19.33 -25.67 5.73
N TYR A 35 -20.15 -24.94 4.98
CA TYR A 35 -19.66 -23.85 4.13
C TYR A 35 -18.92 -22.78 4.94
N GLY A 36 -19.49 -22.37 6.09
CA GLY A 36 -18.86 -21.43 7.01
C GLY A 36 -17.50 -21.92 7.53
N LEU A 37 -17.44 -23.16 8.04
CA LEU A 37 -16.20 -23.77 8.55
C LEU A 37 -15.14 -23.92 7.46
N VAL A 38 -15.52 -24.34 6.25
CA VAL A 38 -14.58 -24.46 5.12
C VAL A 38 -14.04 -23.08 4.73
N THR A 39 -14.90 -22.06 4.69
CA THR A 39 -14.49 -20.69 4.35
C THR A 39 -13.58 -20.09 5.44
N LEU A 40 -13.89 -20.37 6.70
CA LEU A 40 -13.07 -19.94 7.83
C LEU A 40 -11.69 -20.62 7.80
N LEU A 41 -11.65 -21.94 7.56
CA LEU A 41 -10.39 -22.68 7.41
C LEU A 41 -9.57 -22.18 6.21
N ALA A 42 -10.22 -21.96 5.06
CA ALA A 42 -9.54 -21.40 3.89
C ALA A 42 -8.98 -19.99 4.17
N SER A 43 -9.72 -19.18 4.92
CA SER A 43 -9.27 -17.85 5.37
C SER A 43 -8.08 -17.96 6.32
N ALA A 44 -8.12 -18.90 7.28
CA ALA A 44 -7.01 -19.14 8.20
C ALA A 44 -5.72 -19.55 7.46
N ILE A 45 -5.84 -20.49 6.52
CA ILE A 45 -4.71 -20.92 5.69
C ILE A 45 -4.18 -19.75 4.84
N LEU A 46 -5.07 -18.96 4.24
CA LEU A 46 -4.68 -17.84 3.40
C LEU A 46 -3.99 -16.73 4.20
N VAL A 47 -4.55 -16.32 5.35
CA VAL A 47 -3.94 -15.30 6.21
C VAL A 47 -2.60 -15.79 6.77
N PHE A 48 -2.51 -17.07 7.15
CA PHE A 48 -1.22 -17.65 7.56
C PHE A 48 -0.18 -17.60 6.44
N ALA A 49 -0.57 -17.96 5.21
CA ALA A 49 0.32 -17.89 4.06
C ALA A 49 0.76 -16.44 3.74
N ILE A 50 -0.15 -15.48 3.84
CA ILE A 50 0.16 -14.04 3.68
C ILE A 50 1.19 -13.60 4.72
N GLU A 51 0.94 -13.87 6.00
CA GLU A 51 1.85 -13.48 7.09
C GLU A 51 3.20 -14.18 6.96
N TRP A 52 3.22 -15.45 6.55
CA TRP A 52 4.46 -16.19 6.32
C TRP A 52 5.30 -15.56 5.20
N ILE A 53 4.68 -15.19 4.08
CA ILE A 53 5.36 -14.52 2.97
C ILE A 53 5.90 -13.16 3.43
N VAL A 54 5.07 -12.33 4.07
CA VAL A 54 5.45 -10.98 4.47
C VAL A 54 6.58 -11.00 5.49
N ARG A 55 6.49 -11.87 6.50
CA ARG A 55 7.49 -11.98 7.58
C ARG A 55 8.76 -12.68 7.14
N GLY A 56 8.69 -13.57 6.15
CA GLY A 56 9.81 -14.41 5.73
C GLY A 56 10.27 -15.44 6.78
N ASP A 57 9.55 -15.54 7.91
CA ASP A 57 9.90 -16.40 9.04
C ASP A 57 8.66 -17.17 9.53
N PHE A 58 8.78 -18.49 9.55
CA PHE A 58 7.72 -19.37 10.01
C PHE A 58 7.47 -19.23 11.52
N SER A 59 8.54 -19.08 12.31
CA SER A 59 8.44 -19.04 13.78
C SER A 59 7.73 -17.77 14.25
N GLY A 60 8.10 -16.61 13.69
CA GLY A 60 7.45 -15.33 13.91
C GLY A 60 6.00 -15.30 13.41
N THR A 61 5.68 -16.04 12.35
CA THR A 61 4.30 -16.20 11.88
C THR A 61 3.45 -16.99 12.88
N VAL A 62 3.96 -18.10 13.40
CA VAL A 62 3.27 -18.86 14.45
C VAL A 62 3.11 -18.00 15.71
N ALA A 63 4.16 -17.29 16.12
CA ALA A 63 4.11 -16.38 17.27
C ALA A 63 3.04 -15.28 17.10
N PHE A 64 2.86 -14.75 15.90
CA PHE A 64 1.82 -13.76 15.60
C PHE A 64 0.41 -14.27 15.93
N PHE A 65 0.08 -15.52 15.60
CA PHE A 65 -1.24 -16.10 15.89
C PHE A 65 -1.39 -16.59 17.34
N LEU A 66 -0.28 -16.91 18.01
CA LEU A 66 -0.29 -17.33 19.42
C LEU A 66 -0.37 -16.14 20.39
N GLN A 67 0.04 -14.94 19.98
CA GLN A 67 0.01 -13.74 20.81
C GLN A 67 -1.41 -13.19 20.91
N PRO A 68 -2.04 -13.14 22.10
CA PRO A 68 -3.41 -12.67 22.27
C PRO A 68 -3.60 -11.19 21.92
N PHE A 69 -2.53 -10.41 22.00
CA PHE A 69 -2.53 -8.96 21.74
C PHE A 69 -2.34 -8.61 20.26
N LYS A 70 -2.40 -9.59 19.36
CA LYS A 70 -2.31 -9.37 17.92
C LYS A 70 -3.59 -9.78 17.22
N PRO A 71 -4.04 -9.03 16.20
CA PRO A 71 -5.37 -9.21 15.61
C PRO A 71 -5.42 -10.38 14.60
N GLY A 72 -4.60 -11.42 14.75
CA GLY A 72 -4.54 -12.52 13.77
C GLY A 72 -5.88 -13.22 13.53
N TRP A 73 -6.62 -13.51 14.60
CA TRP A 73 -7.96 -14.09 14.51
C TRP A 73 -8.98 -13.11 13.90
N THR A 74 -8.86 -11.82 14.20
CA THR A 74 -9.67 -10.77 13.59
C THR A 74 -9.46 -10.73 12.08
N THR A 75 -8.20 -10.79 11.62
CA THR A 75 -7.86 -10.83 10.20
C THR A 75 -8.48 -12.04 9.49
N ILE A 76 -8.48 -13.22 10.13
CA ILE A 76 -9.12 -14.43 9.60
C ILE A 76 -10.63 -14.21 9.41
N ILE A 77 -11.31 -13.61 10.39
CA ILE A 77 -12.75 -13.33 10.31
C ILE A 77 -13.05 -12.32 9.20
N VAL A 78 -12.24 -11.26 9.07
CA VAL A 78 -12.40 -10.27 8.00
C VAL A 78 -12.24 -10.93 6.62
N PHE A 79 -11.23 -11.77 6.44
CA PHE A 79 -11.05 -12.53 5.19
C PHE A 79 -12.23 -13.47 4.91
N ALA A 80 -12.76 -14.14 5.93
CA ALA A 80 -13.94 -14.98 5.78
C ALA A 80 -15.16 -14.17 5.32
N LEU A 81 -15.40 -12.98 5.90
CA LEU A 81 -16.48 -12.08 5.48
C LEU A 81 -16.31 -11.62 4.03
N VAL A 82 -15.09 -11.25 3.63
CA VAL A 82 -14.77 -10.85 2.24
C VAL A 82 -15.04 -12.01 1.28
N LEU A 83 -14.60 -13.23 1.59
CA LEU A 83 -14.83 -14.41 0.75
C LEU A 83 -16.33 -14.74 0.64
N ILE A 84 -17.08 -14.70 1.74
CA ILE A 84 -18.53 -14.96 1.74
C ILE A 84 -19.27 -13.90 0.91
N GLY A 85 -18.88 -12.63 1.03
CA GLY A 85 -19.45 -11.53 0.27
C GLY A 85 -19.17 -11.68 -1.23
N LEU A 86 -17.92 -11.96 -1.60
CA LEU A 86 -17.54 -12.17 -3.00
C LEU A 86 -18.21 -13.39 -3.62
N ASP A 87 -18.32 -14.51 -2.90
CA ASP A 87 -19.09 -15.67 -3.34
C ASP A 87 -20.55 -15.30 -3.63
N ALA A 88 -21.15 -14.44 -2.81
CA ALA A 88 -22.52 -13.97 -3.01
C ALA A 88 -22.64 -13.05 -4.25
N VAL A 89 -21.65 -12.20 -4.51
CA VAL A 89 -21.60 -11.37 -5.72
C VAL A 89 -21.45 -12.25 -6.98
N ILE A 90 -20.49 -13.18 -6.98
CA ILE A 90 -20.21 -14.11 -8.10
C ILE A 90 -21.36 -15.11 -8.29
N GLY A 91 -22.10 -15.42 -7.23
CA GLY A 91 -23.22 -16.36 -7.23
C GLY A 91 -22.79 -17.83 -7.18
N ARG A 92 -21.56 -18.13 -6.74
CA ARG A 92 -21.03 -19.50 -6.58
C ARG A 92 -20.18 -19.60 -5.33
N SER A 93 -20.28 -20.71 -4.61
CA SER A 93 -19.51 -20.93 -3.38
C SER A 93 -18.02 -21.14 -3.65
N HIS A 94 -17.18 -20.60 -2.77
CA HIS A 94 -15.73 -20.70 -2.75
C HIS A 94 -15.03 -20.19 -4.03
N GLN A 95 -15.72 -19.46 -4.90
CA GLN A 95 -15.10 -18.86 -6.09
C GLN A 95 -14.38 -17.56 -5.75
N GLY A 96 -14.79 -16.85 -4.70
CA GLY A 96 -14.09 -15.66 -4.21
C GLY A 96 -12.63 -15.95 -3.87
N LEU A 97 -12.31 -17.17 -3.43
CA LEU A 97 -10.94 -17.58 -3.10
C LEU A 97 -10.00 -17.49 -4.31
N MET A 98 -10.50 -17.80 -5.51
CA MET A 98 -9.71 -17.73 -6.75
C MET A 98 -9.43 -16.28 -7.20
N ILE A 99 -10.00 -15.29 -6.53
CA ILE A 99 -9.72 -13.86 -6.74
C ILE A 99 -8.90 -13.31 -5.57
N VAL A 100 -9.36 -13.53 -4.34
CA VAL A 100 -8.72 -12.98 -3.14
C VAL A 100 -7.35 -13.59 -2.93
N ALA A 101 -7.21 -14.93 -2.97
CA ALA A 101 -5.94 -15.58 -2.70
C ALA A 101 -4.80 -15.13 -3.63
N PRO A 102 -4.91 -15.20 -4.97
CA PRO A 102 -3.82 -14.76 -5.84
C PRO A 102 -3.51 -13.27 -5.68
N LEU A 103 -4.53 -12.43 -5.49
CA LEU A 103 -4.35 -11.00 -5.28
C LEU A 103 -3.56 -10.74 -3.99
N THR A 104 -4.04 -11.24 -2.85
CA THR A 104 -3.42 -10.95 -1.55
C THR A 104 -2.06 -11.63 -1.40
N LEU A 105 -1.84 -12.81 -2.00
CA LEU A 105 -0.52 -13.45 -2.02
C LEU A 105 0.47 -12.70 -2.92
N ALA A 106 0.02 -12.16 -4.06
CA ALA A 106 0.86 -11.30 -4.89
C ALA A 106 1.24 -10.02 -4.16
N LEU A 107 0.27 -9.38 -3.46
CA LEU A 107 0.55 -8.20 -2.63
C LEU A 107 1.50 -8.51 -1.47
N ALA A 108 1.31 -9.65 -0.80
CA ALA A 108 2.19 -10.13 0.25
C ALA A 108 3.62 -10.31 -0.27
N PHE A 109 3.77 -10.94 -1.44
CA PHE A 109 5.07 -11.14 -2.08
C PHE A 109 5.74 -9.82 -2.45
N VAL A 110 5.03 -8.92 -3.14
CA VAL A 110 5.55 -7.60 -3.50
C VAL A 110 5.93 -6.81 -2.24
N GLY A 111 5.11 -6.87 -1.20
CA GLY A 111 5.40 -6.21 0.09
C GLY A 111 6.62 -6.78 0.79
N HIS A 112 6.82 -8.11 0.75
CA HIS A 112 8.04 -8.72 1.27
C HIS A 112 9.28 -8.27 0.50
N GLN A 113 9.22 -8.26 -0.84
CA GLN A 113 10.33 -7.78 -1.66
C GLN A 113 10.64 -6.30 -1.38
N LYS A 114 9.61 -5.46 -1.30
CA LYS A 114 9.76 -4.05 -0.96
C LYS A 114 10.42 -3.87 0.42
N SER A 115 9.95 -4.58 1.43
CA SER A 115 10.51 -4.50 2.79
C SER A 115 11.94 -5.02 2.84
N HIS A 116 12.27 -6.06 2.07
CA HIS A 116 13.63 -6.60 2.00
C HIS A 116 14.62 -5.61 1.38
N TYR A 117 14.25 -4.91 0.30
CA TYR A 117 15.16 -4.01 -0.41
C TYR A 117 15.16 -2.57 0.12
N LEU A 118 14.01 -2.06 0.55
CA LEU A 118 13.83 -0.66 0.95
C LEU A 118 13.64 -0.48 2.46
N GLY A 119 13.45 -1.56 3.23
CA GLY A 119 13.13 -1.49 4.65
C GLY A 119 11.66 -1.16 4.96
N ASP A 120 10.88 -0.76 3.94
CA ASP A 120 9.50 -0.28 4.09
C ASP A 120 8.43 -1.27 3.61
N PRO A 121 7.26 -1.32 4.28
CA PRO A 121 6.14 -2.13 3.84
C PRO A 121 5.45 -1.56 2.58
N LEU A 122 4.57 -2.37 2.00
CA LEU A 122 3.72 -1.96 0.87
C LEU A 122 2.58 -1.07 1.36
N TYR A 123 2.45 0.13 0.80
CA TYR A 123 1.40 1.09 1.08
C TYR A 123 0.34 1.14 -0.03
N PRO A 124 -0.90 1.55 0.27
CA PRO A 124 -1.91 1.83 -0.75
C PRO A 124 -1.48 2.93 -1.74
N THR A 125 -0.67 3.90 -1.30
CA THR A 125 -0.13 4.96 -2.16
C THR A 125 0.83 4.43 -3.22
N ASP A 126 1.47 3.27 -3.00
CA ASP A 126 2.41 2.67 -3.97
C ASP A 126 1.75 2.38 -5.33
N PHE A 127 0.43 2.11 -5.35
CA PHE A 127 -0.33 1.86 -6.58
C PHE A 127 -0.48 3.11 -7.45
N LEU A 128 -0.40 4.30 -6.85
CA LEU A 128 -0.39 5.57 -7.59
C LEU A 128 0.89 5.70 -8.44
N TYR A 129 1.93 4.90 -8.16
CA TYR A 129 3.22 4.96 -8.84
C TYR A 129 3.45 3.82 -9.85
N SER A 130 2.39 3.07 -10.19
CA SER A 130 2.48 1.95 -11.14
C SER A 130 3.04 2.37 -12.51
N ARG A 131 2.76 3.59 -12.97
CA ARG A 131 3.31 4.13 -14.22
C ARG A 131 4.83 4.29 -14.18
N GLN A 132 5.37 4.69 -13.03
CA GLN A 132 6.80 4.89 -12.78
C GLN A 132 7.51 3.53 -12.79
N ILE A 133 6.93 2.51 -12.14
CA ILE A 133 7.42 1.13 -12.18
C ILE A 133 7.48 0.62 -13.63
N MET A 134 6.42 0.85 -14.41
CA MET A 134 6.39 0.43 -15.81
C MET A 134 7.45 1.12 -16.68
N ALA A 135 7.83 2.36 -16.38
CA ALA A 135 8.91 3.04 -17.08
C ALA A 135 10.32 2.55 -16.72
N LEU A 136 10.47 1.83 -15.60
CA LEU A 136 11.74 1.17 -15.26
C LEU A 136 11.86 -0.22 -15.91
N MET A 137 10.77 -0.80 -16.45
CA MET A 137 10.80 -2.11 -17.11
C MET A 137 11.78 -2.20 -18.30
N PRO A 138 11.95 -1.18 -19.16
CA PRO A 138 12.96 -1.22 -20.21
C PRO A 138 14.39 -1.40 -19.67
N LEU A 139 14.71 -0.85 -18.49
CA LEU A 139 16.01 -1.06 -17.85
C LEU A 139 16.16 -2.52 -17.42
N LEU A 140 15.12 -3.13 -16.83
CA LEU A 140 15.15 -4.55 -16.49
C LEU A 140 15.36 -5.43 -17.73
N VAL A 141 14.69 -5.12 -18.85
CA VAL A 141 14.85 -5.85 -20.11
C VAL A 141 16.25 -5.68 -20.68
N ARG A 142 16.83 -4.48 -20.61
CA ARG A 142 18.17 -4.19 -21.13
C ARG A 142 19.28 -4.84 -20.30
N GLU A 143 19.23 -4.65 -18.98
CA GLU A 143 20.29 -5.09 -18.06
C GLU A 143 20.15 -6.56 -17.66
N ARG A 144 18.92 -7.10 -17.62
CA ARG A 144 18.61 -8.45 -17.16
C ARG A 144 17.57 -9.15 -18.05
N PRO A 145 17.86 -9.38 -19.34
CA PRO A 145 16.89 -9.89 -20.32
C PRO A 145 16.32 -11.26 -19.93
N TRP A 146 17.14 -12.16 -19.39
CA TRP A 146 16.69 -13.49 -18.94
C TRP A 146 15.73 -13.39 -17.75
N THR A 147 16.01 -12.52 -16.77
CA THR A 147 15.11 -12.27 -15.64
C THR A 147 13.78 -11.69 -16.13
N ALA A 148 13.82 -10.73 -17.05
CA ALA A 148 12.62 -10.15 -17.63
C ALA A 148 11.79 -11.20 -18.38
N ALA A 149 12.43 -12.07 -19.18
CA ALA A 149 11.76 -13.15 -19.90
C ALA A 149 11.13 -14.17 -18.95
N MET A 150 11.87 -14.63 -17.92
CA MET A 150 11.35 -15.55 -16.91
C MET A 150 10.17 -14.97 -16.15
N LEU A 151 10.23 -13.68 -15.79
CA LEU A 151 9.13 -12.98 -15.14
C LEU A 151 7.90 -12.92 -16.03
N ALA A 152 8.08 -12.55 -17.31
CA ALA A 152 6.98 -12.51 -18.28
C ALA A 152 6.34 -13.88 -18.48
N VAL A 153 7.14 -14.93 -18.69
CA VAL A 153 6.66 -16.31 -18.84
C VAL A 153 5.95 -16.77 -17.56
N GLY A 154 6.50 -16.47 -16.38
CA GLY A 154 5.90 -16.80 -15.09
C GLY A 154 4.54 -16.14 -14.89
N ILE A 155 4.41 -14.85 -15.23
CA ILE A 155 3.14 -14.12 -15.16
C ILE A 155 2.12 -14.73 -16.13
N ILE A 156 2.50 -14.97 -17.39
CA ILE A 156 1.60 -15.55 -18.41
C ILE A 156 1.15 -16.95 -18.00
N ALA A 157 2.08 -17.81 -17.57
CA ALA A 157 1.78 -19.17 -17.12
C ALA A 157 0.89 -19.14 -15.87
N GLY A 158 1.18 -18.26 -14.91
CA GLY A 158 0.37 -18.07 -13.71
C GLY A 158 -1.07 -17.65 -14.02
N LEU A 159 -1.24 -16.67 -14.92
CA LEU A 159 -2.57 -16.22 -15.38
C LEU A 159 -3.30 -17.32 -16.14
N ALA A 160 -2.61 -18.09 -16.99
CA ALA A 160 -3.19 -19.20 -17.74
C ALA A 160 -3.65 -20.33 -16.79
N LEU A 161 -2.83 -20.70 -15.79
CA LEU A 161 -3.17 -21.67 -14.76
C LEU A 161 -4.33 -21.18 -13.90
N LEU A 162 -4.37 -19.89 -13.55
CA LEU A 162 -5.48 -19.30 -12.81
C LEU A 162 -6.78 -19.37 -13.62
N ALA A 163 -6.74 -19.00 -14.90
CA ALA A 163 -7.91 -19.04 -15.79
C ALA A 163 -8.39 -20.49 -16.03
N TYR A 164 -7.46 -21.43 -16.19
CA TYR A 164 -7.78 -22.86 -16.33
C TYR A 164 -8.39 -23.40 -15.04
N GLY A 165 -7.76 -23.15 -13.89
CA GLY A 165 -8.25 -23.50 -12.56
C GLY A 165 -9.62 -22.90 -12.29
N TRP A 166 -9.84 -21.63 -12.65
CA TRP A 166 -11.14 -20.97 -12.55
C TRP A 166 -12.22 -21.72 -13.32
N ARG A 167 -11.96 -22.10 -14.57
CA ARG A 167 -12.92 -22.85 -15.41
C ARG A 167 -13.26 -24.22 -14.82
N LEU A 168 -12.25 -24.97 -14.36
CA LEU A 168 -12.45 -26.28 -13.75
C LEU A 168 -13.21 -26.19 -12.43
N TRP A 169 -12.80 -25.27 -11.55
CA TRP A 169 -13.40 -25.06 -10.24
C TRP A 169 -14.85 -24.62 -10.37
N ARG A 170 -15.15 -23.72 -11.33
CA ARG A 170 -16.51 -23.26 -11.62
C ARG A 170 -17.47 -24.40 -11.95
N ARG A 171 -16.99 -25.47 -12.59
CA ARG A 171 -17.81 -26.65 -12.91
C ARG A 171 -18.12 -27.51 -11.69
N LYS A 172 -17.26 -27.50 -10.65
CA LYS A 172 -17.38 -28.35 -9.46
C LYS A 172 -18.16 -27.70 -8.32
N VAL A 173 -18.19 -26.37 -8.23
CA VAL A 173 -18.84 -25.67 -7.11
C VAL A 173 -20.33 -25.39 -7.35
N PRO A 174 -21.16 -25.53 -6.30
CA PRO A 174 -22.59 -25.28 -6.40
C PRO A 174 -22.90 -23.81 -6.71
N ILE A 175 -23.96 -23.62 -7.49
CA ILE A 175 -24.55 -22.31 -7.78
C ILE A 175 -25.36 -21.88 -6.56
N LEU A 176 -25.20 -20.62 -6.16
CA LEU A 176 -25.95 -20.05 -5.05
C LEU A 176 -27.29 -19.51 -5.55
N SER A 177 -28.35 -19.82 -4.81
CA SER A 177 -29.68 -19.25 -5.07
C SER A 177 -29.73 -17.75 -4.82
N ARG A 178 -30.70 -17.06 -5.42
CA ARG A 178 -30.91 -15.62 -5.18
C ARG A 178 -31.13 -15.32 -3.69
N LYS A 179 -31.89 -16.17 -2.98
CA LYS A 179 -32.11 -16.06 -1.53
C LYS A 179 -30.81 -16.26 -0.76
N GLY A 180 -30.01 -17.28 -1.10
CA GLY A 180 -28.73 -17.55 -0.47
C GLY A 180 -27.65 -16.50 -0.77
N ARG A 181 -27.73 -15.80 -1.91
CA ARG A 181 -26.90 -14.64 -2.21
C ARG A 181 -27.30 -13.44 -1.36
N LEU A 182 -28.60 -13.13 -1.32
CA LEU A 182 -29.12 -12.03 -0.52
C LEU A 182 -28.79 -12.20 0.97
N ALA A 183 -29.03 -13.38 1.54
CA ALA A 183 -28.72 -13.65 2.95
C ALA A 183 -27.23 -13.42 3.30
N ARG A 184 -26.31 -13.86 2.43
CA ARG A 184 -24.87 -13.61 2.61
C ARG A 184 -24.51 -12.14 2.49
N LEU A 185 -25.10 -11.40 1.56
CA LEU A 185 -24.86 -9.96 1.40
C LEU A 185 -25.41 -9.17 2.58
N THR A 186 -26.63 -9.49 3.04
CA THR A 186 -27.23 -8.87 4.24
C THR A 186 -26.38 -9.09 5.50
N LEU A 187 -25.67 -10.22 5.59
CA LEU A 187 -24.71 -10.46 6.67
C LEU A 187 -23.39 -9.71 6.47
N THR A 188 -22.78 -9.84 5.29
CA THR A 188 -21.39 -9.39 5.06
C THR A 188 -21.27 -7.89 4.85
N VAL A 189 -22.20 -7.25 4.14
CA VAL A 189 -22.11 -5.82 3.82
C VAL A 189 -22.13 -4.94 5.08
N PRO A 190 -23.07 -5.11 6.04
CA PRO A 190 -23.06 -4.29 7.25
C PRO A 190 -21.82 -4.53 8.12
N LEU A 191 -21.36 -5.77 8.24
CA LEU A 191 -20.19 -6.11 9.05
C LEU A 191 -18.90 -5.53 8.45
N LEU A 192 -18.74 -5.60 7.12
CA LEU A 192 -17.60 -4.99 6.43
C LEU A 192 -17.68 -3.45 6.46
N ALA A 193 -18.86 -2.86 6.29
CA ALA A 193 -19.04 -1.41 6.41
C ALA A 193 -18.71 -0.91 7.83
N PHE A 194 -19.14 -1.65 8.86
CA PHE A 194 -18.76 -1.40 10.24
C PHE A 194 -17.24 -1.52 10.42
N PHE A 195 -16.62 -2.55 9.86
CA PHE A 195 -15.16 -2.70 9.92
C PHE A 195 -14.43 -1.51 9.28
N VAL A 196 -14.86 -1.06 8.10
CA VAL A 196 -14.31 0.12 7.44
C VAL A 196 -14.47 1.37 8.31
N SER A 197 -15.61 1.54 8.99
CA SER A 197 -15.86 2.71 9.84
C SER A 197 -14.92 2.83 11.04
N ILE A 198 -14.33 1.71 11.50
CA ILE A 198 -13.37 1.71 12.62
C ILE A 198 -11.90 1.77 12.17
N MET A 199 -11.63 1.80 10.85
CA MET A 199 -10.27 1.88 10.31
C MET A 199 -9.70 3.30 10.25
N ASP A 200 -10.50 4.32 10.56
CA ASP A 200 -9.98 5.68 10.70
C ASP A 200 -8.98 5.75 11.86
N TYR A 201 -7.72 6.01 11.53
CA TYR A 201 -6.62 6.05 12.50
C TYR A 201 -6.75 7.24 13.46
N ALA A 202 -7.37 8.35 13.03
CA ALA A 202 -7.38 9.61 13.76
C ALA A 202 -8.40 9.59 14.91
N THR A 203 -9.37 8.69 14.85
CA THR A 203 -10.41 8.56 15.86
C THR A 203 -10.17 7.35 16.76
N PHE A 204 -10.45 7.54 18.04
CA PHE A 204 -10.47 6.42 18.99
C PHE A 204 -11.70 5.55 18.73
N SER A 205 -11.48 4.25 18.62
CA SER A 205 -12.55 3.25 18.53
C SER A 205 -12.33 2.17 19.57
N TRP A 206 -13.27 2.07 20.51
CA TRP A 206 -13.27 1.03 21.53
C TRP A 206 -13.29 -0.38 20.93
N THR A 207 -14.07 -0.59 19.85
CA THR A 207 -14.12 -1.89 19.18
C THR A 207 -12.80 -2.24 18.51
N ARG A 208 -12.15 -1.26 17.86
CA ARG A 208 -10.83 -1.46 17.25
C ARG A 208 -9.79 -1.89 18.28
N ASP A 209 -9.77 -1.20 19.43
CA ASP A 209 -8.92 -1.53 20.58
C ASP A 209 -9.16 -2.96 21.08
N ARG A 210 -10.42 -3.40 21.22
CA ARG A 210 -10.73 -4.77 21.66
C ARG A 210 -10.46 -5.84 20.64
N LEU A 211 -10.44 -5.48 19.36
CA LEU A 211 -9.97 -6.35 18.29
C LEU A 211 -8.44 -6.39 18.20
N GLN A 212 -7.73 -5.68 19.07
CA GLN A 212 -6.26 -5.56 19.12
C GLN A 212 -5.66 -4.97 17.84
N ILE A 213 -6.41 -4.07 17.19
CA ILE A 213 -5.96 -3.34 16.02
C ILE A 213 -5.47 -1.97 16.51
N ILE A 214 -4.16 -1.74 16.51
CA ILE A 214 -3.54 -0.55 17.09
C ILE A 214 -2.85 0.23 15.98
N PRO A 215 -3.35 1.39 15.56
CA PRO A 215 -2.65 2.21 14.56
C PRO A 215 -1.32 2.71 15.13
N ILE A 216 -0.21 2.32 14.50
CA ILE A 216 1.15 2.76 14.87
C ILE A 216 1.69 3.58 13.70
N MET A 217 1.53 4.91 13.77
CA MET A 217 1.80 5.77 12.62
C MET A 217 3.27 6.13 12.46
N TRP A 218 3.97 6.25 13.59
CA TRP A 218 5.37 6.64 13.69
C TRP A 218 6.35 5.52 13.36
N ASP A 219 5.89 4.26 13.34
CA ASP A 219 6.70 3.09 13.02
C ASP A 219 5.87 2.10 12.19
N GLN A 220 6.00 2.19 10.86
CA GLN A 220 5.26 1.32 9.96
C GLN A 220 5.76 -0.13 9.97
N LYS A 221 7.02 -0.36 10.35
CA LYS A 221 7.53 -1.72 10.49
C LYS A 221 6.86 -2.41 11.67
N GLU A 222 6.75 -1.71 12.80
CA GLU A 222 6.01 -2.22 13.97
C GLU A 222 4.50 -2.29 13.70
N ASN A 223 3.92 -1.33 12.97
CA ASN A 223 2.52 -1.37 12.55
C ASN A 223 2.17 -2.68 11.81
N TYR A 224 2.99 -3.07 10.83
CA TYR A 224 2.80 -4.31 10.07
C TYR A 224 3.16 -5.55 10.89
N ALA A 225 4.18 -5.47 11.75
CA ALA A 225 4.56 -6.57 12.63
C ALA A 225 3.48 -6.90 13.70
N SER A 226 2.80 -5.87 14.20
CA SER A 226 1.76 -5.94 15.24
C SER A 226 0.38 -6.24 14.67
N ASN A 227 -0.09 -5.48 13.66
CA ASN A 227 -1.44 -5.65 13.09
C ASN A 227 -1.53 -6.72 12.00
N GLY A 228 -0.40 -7.18 11.45
CA GLY A 228 -0.37 -8.03 10.27
C GLY A 228 -0.63 -7.23 8.99
N PHE A 229 -0.26 -7.84 7.86
CA PHE A 229 -0.17 -7.18 6.56
C PHE A 229 -1.50 -6.55 6.13
N ALA A 230 -2.59 -7.33 6.14
CA ALA A 230 -3.85 -6.86 5.57
C ALA A 230 -4.50 -5.73 6.38
N LEU A 231 -4.43 -5.79 7.71
CA LEU A 231 -5.01 -4.76 8.56
C LEU A 231 -4.14 -3.50 8.58
N ALA A 232 -2.81 -3.65 8.65
CA ALA A 232 -1.91 -2.51 8.52
C ALA A 232 -2.03 -1.81 7.16
N PHE A 233 -2.17 -2.58 6.07
CA PHE A 233 -2.44 -2.05 4.75
C PHE A 233 -3.77 -1.28 4.71
N ALA A 234 -4.83 -1.82 5.32
CA ALA A 234 -6.14 -1.15 5.39
C ALA A 234 -6.09 0.14 6.23
N LEU A 235 -5.36 0.17 7.35
CA LEU A 235 -5.14 1.37 8.17
C LEU A 235 -4.42 2.49 7.41
N ASN A 236 -3.57 2.13 6.44
CA ASN A 236 -2.87 3.07 5.58
C ASN A 236 -3.74 3.60 4.40
N VAL A 237 -4.97 3.12 4.19
CA VAL A 237 -5.83 3.61 3.09
C VAL A 237 -6.35 5.03 3.37
N PRO A 238 -6.98 5.33 4.53
CA PRO A 238 -7.38 6.71 4.86
C PRO A 238 -6.19 7.68 4.92
N MET A 239 -5.01 7.17 5.24
CA MET A 239 -3.74 7.91 5.26
C MET A 239 -3.32 8.44 3.88
N ALA A 240 -3.95 8.02 2.78
CA ALA A 240 -3.68 8.63 1.47
C ALA A 240 -4.19 10.09 1.36
N HIS A 241 -4.95 10.57 2.35
CA HIS A 241 -5.51 11.93 2.39
C HIS A 241 -5.05 12.70 3.63
N VAL A 242 -4.48 13.89 3.41
CA VAL A 242 -4.09 14.82 4.49
C VAL A 242 -5.29 15.70 4.84
N SER A 243 -5.68 15.69 6.11
CA SER A 243 -6.70 16.59 6.66
C SER A 243 -6.05 17.72 7.45
N ALA A 244 -6.73 18.87 7.52
CA ALA A 244 -6.28 19.99 8.34
C ALA A 244 -6.27 19.58 9.83
N PRO A 245 -5.20 19.91 10.59
CA PRO A 245 -5.15 19.58 12.00
C PRO A 245 -6.21 20.35 12.80
N SER A 246 -6.61 19.80 13.95
CA SER A 246 -7.56 20.45 14.84
C SER A 246 -7.07 21.85 15.24
N GLY A 247 -7.96 22.84 15.15
CA GLY A 247 -7.63 24.24 15.45
C GLY A 247 -6.95 25.01 14.31
N TYR A 248 -6.69 24.39 13.17
CA TYR A 248 -6.20 25.10 11.98
C TYR A 248 -7.17 26.21 11.56
N SER A 249 -6.65 27.42 11.43
CA SER A 249 -7.36 28.61 10.96
C SER A 249 -6.36 29.68 10.55
N ASP A 250 -6.78 30.64 9.74
CA ASP A 250 -5.94 31.81 9.39
C ASP A 250 -5.45 32.56 10.63
N LYS A 251 -6.31 32.64 11.67
CA LYS A 251 -5.95 33.22 12.96
C LYS A 251 -4.83 32.44 13.66
N ALA A 252 -4.89 31.11 13.64
CA ALA A 252 -3.85 30.27 14.24
C ALA A 252 -2.51 30.46 13.50
N ILE A 253 -2.53 30.52 12.16
CA ILE A 253 -1.33 30.77 11.35
C ILE A 253 -0.75 32.17 11.62
N ALA A 254 -1.59 33.20 11.71
CA ALA A 254 -1.16 34.56 12.01
C ALA A 254 -0.56 34.72 13.42
N ALA A 255 -0.93 33.82 14.36
CA ALA A 255 -0.42 33.82 15.72
C ALA A 255 0.94 33.11 15.88
N ILE A 256 1.43 32.41 14.85
CA ILE A 256 2.75 31.75 14.90
C ILE A 256 3.83 32.85 14.87
N GLU A 257 4.61 32.94 15.95
CA GLU A 257 5.76 33.83 16.01
C GLU A 257 6.78 33.45 14.93
N ARG A 258 7.06 34.39 14.03
CA ARG A 258 8.08 34.20 13.02
C ARG A 258 9.44 34.40 13.67
N PRO A 259 10.38 33.45 13.53
CA PRO A 259 11.73 33.66 14.03
C PRO A 259 12.31 34.94 13.42
N GLN A 260 13.00 35.73 14.25
CA GLN A 260 13.80 36.87 13.79
C GLN A 260 15.01 36.32 13.03
N VAL A 261 14.82 36.01 11.75
CA VAL A 261 15.91 35.60 10.87
C VAL A 261 16.52 36.85 10.28
N THR A 262 17.78 37.14 10.61
CA THR A 262 18.56 38.17 9.94
C THR A 262 18.92 37.66 8.54
N ALA A 263 17.98 37.79 7.60
CA ALA A 263 18.23 37.49 6.20
C ALA A 263 19.14 38.60 5.62
N SER A 264 20.44 38.36 5.62
CA SER A 264 21.41 39.17 4.89
C SER A 264 21.41 38.71 3.44
N VAL A 265 20.68 39.39 2.58
CA VAL A 265 20.83 39.23 1.13
C VAL A 265 22.08 40.02 0.74
N PRO A 266 23.15 39.37 0.22
CA PRO A 266 24.32 40.09 -0.25
C PRO A 266 23.94 41.05 -1.38
N ASP A 267 24.64 42.19 -1.48
CA ASP A 267 24.44 43.14 -2.59
C ASP A 267 24.77 42.50 -3.94
N GLU A 268 25.77 41.60 -3.94
CA GLU A 268 26.08 40.74 -5.09
C GLU A 268 25.07 39.60 -5.19
N LYS A 269 24.56 39.38 -6.42
CA LYS A 269 23.63 38.29 -6.74
C LYS A 269 24.35 37.19 -7.51
N PRO A 270 25.10 36.29 -6.85
CA PRO A 270 25.83 35.22 -7.53
C PRO A 270 24.87 34.17 -8.08
N ASP A 271 25.29 33.44 -9.11
CA ASP A 271 24.58 32.24 -9.56
C ASP A 271 24.56 31.18 -8.44
N ILE A 272 23.37 30.64 -8.18
CA ILE A 272 23.16 29.60 -7.17
C ILE A 272 22.97 28.26 -7.88
N ILE A 273 23.92 27.33 -7.66
CA ILE A 273 23.89 26.00 -8.26
C ILE A 273 23.67 24.97 -7.16
N VAL A 274 22.56 24.25 -7.23
CA VAL A 274 22.23 23.12 -6.35
C VAL A 274 22.30 21.84 -7.16
N VAL A 275 23.15 20.91 -6.74
CA VAL A 275 23.30 19.59 -7.38
C VAL A 275 22.82 18.52 -6.42
N MET A 276 21.68 17.90 -6.74
CA MET A 276 21.24 16.68 -6.08
C MET A 276 21.91 15.48 -6.76
N SER A 277 22.88 14.88 -6.06
CA SER A 277 23.61 13.72 -6.56
C SER A 277 22.87 12.43 -6.22
N GLU A 278 22.25 11.81 -7.22
CA GLU A 278 21.42 10.61 -7.06
C GLU A 278 22.16 9.48 -6.33
N SER A 279 21.51 8.91 -5.31
CA SER A 279 22.02 7.80 -4.50
C SER A 279 23.43 8.00 -3.90
N PHE A 280 23.91 9.25 -3.79
CA PHE A 280 25.25 9.55 -3.31
C PHE A 280 25.33 9.45 -1.78
N TRP A 281 26.29 8.67 -1.30
CA TRP A 281 26.70 8.62 0.10
C TRP A 281 28.17 8.17 0.19
N ASP A 282 28.76 8.24 1.39
CA ASP A 282 30.18 7.90 1.63
C ASP A 282 30.33 6.41 2.03
N PRO A 283 30.63 5.49 1.09
CA PRO A 283 30.62 4.04 1.35
C PRO A 283 31.77 3.60 2.26
N THR A 284 32.81 4.40 2.44
CA THR A 284 33.92 4.07 3.35
C THR A 284 33.52 4.17 4.82
N LYS A 285 32.29 4.62 5.11
CA LYS A 285 31.70 4.61 6.46
C LYS A 285 31.11 3.26 6.85
N LEU A 286 31.00 2.31 5.91
CA LEU A 286 30.53 0.96 6.24
C LEU A 286 31.53 0.22 7.13
N PRO A 287 31.08 -0.35 8.27
CA PRO A 287 31.94 -1.19 9.09
C PRO A 287 32.52 -2.36 8.28
N GLY A 288 33.84 -2.54 8.36
CA GLY A 288 34.53 -3.64 7.70
C GLY A 288 34.76 -3.46 6.19
N VAL A 289 34.47 -2.28 5.62
CA VAL A 289 34.69 -1.98 4.21
C VAL A 289 35.86 -1.01 4.04
N THR A 290 36.88 -1.44 3.29
CA THR A 290 38.02 -0.59 2.89
C THR A 290 38.04 -0.49 1.36
N ILE A 291 38.03 0.74 0.84
CA ILE A 291 38.03 1.01 -0.61
C ILE A 291 39.27 1.83 -0.94
N THR A 292 40.11 1.31 -1.82
CA THR A 292 41.34 1.97 -2.29
C THR A 292 41.39 1.93 -3.82
N PRO A 293 41.58 3.08 -4.50
CA PRO A 293 41.72 4.43 -3.94
C PRO A 293 40.40 4.98 -3.36
N ASP A 294 40.47 6.12 -2.65
CA ASP A 294 39.29 6.84 -2.14
C ASP A 294 38.30 7.07 -3.29
N PRO A 295 37.03 6.62 -3.18
CA PRO A 295 36.06 6.77 -4.25
C PRO A 295 35.50 8.21 -4.37
N ILE A 296 35.65 9.06 -3.35
CA ILE A 296 35.05 10.41 -3.32
C ILE A 296 36.00 11.54 -2.84
N PRO A 297 37.28 11.58 -3.28
CA PRO A 297 38.30 12.45 -2.69
C PRO A 297 37.94 13.94 -2.78
N ASN A 298 37.37 14.38 -3.90
CA ASN A 298 36.97 15.78 -4.09
C ASN A 298 35.81 16.18 -3.18
N VAL A 299 34.78 15.34 -3.06
CA VAL A 299 33.63 15.62 -2.17
C VAL A 299 34.09 15.63 -0.72
N ARG A 300 34.97 14.70 -0.35
CA ARG A 300 35.53 14.63 1.00
C ARG A 300 36.35 15.86 1.38
N ALA A 301 37.09 16.42 0.43
CA ALA A 301 37.86 17.65 0.62
C ALA A 301 36.99 18.91 0.72
N LEU A 302 35.86 18.96 0.01
CA LEU A 302 35.01 20.16 -0.10
C LEU A 302 33.79 20.16 0.84
N ARG A 303 33.39 19.01 1.41
CA ARG A 303 32.21 18.93 2.27
C ARG A 303 32.37 19.78 3.53
N SER A 304 31.33 20.53 3.87
CA SER A 304 31.25 21.34 5.09
C SER A 304 30.31 20.76 6.15
N GLY A 305 29.56 19.70 5.84
CA GLY A 305 28.58 19.13 6.76
C GLY A 305 27.95 17.82 6.25
N TYR A 306 26.87 17.42 6.92
CA TYR A 306 26.09 16.23 6.60
C TYR A 306 24.62 16.61 6.43
N MET A 307 23.93 15.85 5.58
CA MET A 307 22.48 15.90 5.41
C MET A 307 21.90 14.58 5.88
N PHE A 308 20.83 14.63 6.67
CA PHE A 308 20.02 13.45 6.96
C PHE A 308 18.96 13.33 5.85
N SER A 309 19.01 12.25 5.07
CA SER A 309 18.01 12.00 4.04
C SER A 309 16.70 11.56 4.69
N PRO A 310 15.54 12.12 4.31
CA PRO A 310 14.24 11.62 4.75
C PRO A 310 13.91 10.25 4.15
N GLU A 311 14.66 9.82 3.13
CA GLU A 311 14.41 8.60 2.35
C GLU A 311 15.63 7.68 2.26
N PHE A 312 15.41 6.38 2.08
CA PHE A 312 16.44 5.37 1.82
C PHE A 312 16.14 4.59 0.54
N GLY A 313 17.14 4.47 -0.35
CA GLY A 313 17.07 3.60 -1.53
C GLY A 313 16.08 4.02 -2.63
N GLY A 314 15.47 5.21 -2.55
CA GLY A 314 14.54 5.70 -3.55
C GLY A 314 13.84 7.01 -3.17
N MET A 315 12.70 7.27 -3.82
CA MET A 315 11.82 8.41 -3.51
C MET A 315 12.49 9.80 -3.60
N THR A 316 13.39 10.01 -4.58
CA THR A 316 14.10 11.28 -4.82
C THR A 316 13.19 12.53 -4.78
N ALA A 317 11.95 12.43 -5.28
CA ALA A 317 10.96 13.51 -5.27
C ALA A 317 10.62 14.03 -3.85
N ASN A 318 10.71 13.18 -2.82
CA ASN A 318 10.47 13.56 -1.43
C ASN A 318 11.61 14.43 -0.90
N ILE A 319 12.86 14.10 -1.25
CA ILE A 319 14.04 14.90 -0.92
C ILE A 319 13.98 16.24 -1.68
N GLU A 320 13.60 16.22 -2.96
CA GLU A 320 13.40 17.45 -3.75
C GLU A 320 12.30 18.32 -3.14
N PHE A 321 11.20 17.73 -2.67
CA PHE A 321 10.12 18.45 -2.00
C PHE A 321 10.60 19.17 -0.75
N GLU A 322 11.26 18.47 0.19
CA GLU A 322 11.75 19.10 1.42
C GLU A 322 12.79 20.18 1.12
N ALA A 323 13.75 19.88 0.23
CA ALA A 323 14.81 20.82 -0.11
C ALA A 323 14.29 22.09 -0.80
N LEU A 324 13.26 21.98 -1.64
CA LEU A 324 12.72 23.11 -2.39
C LEU A 324 11.65 23.89 -1.62
N THR A 325 10.94 23.28 -0.66
CA THR A 325 9.80 23.95 0.02
C THR A 325 10.08 24.26 1.48
N GLY A 326 11.01 23.55 2.12
CA GLY A 326 11.20 23.58 3.57
C GLY A 326 10.10 22.84 4.35
N PHE A 327 9.10 22.26 3.68
CA PHE A 327 8.10 21.42 4.34
C PHE A 327 8.66 20.02 4.55
N SER A 328 8.55 19.51 5.78
CA SER A 328 8.98 18.15 6.09
C SER A 328 7.89 17.12 5.79
N ASN A 329 8.28 16.03 5.15
CA ASN A 329 7.48 14.83 4.96
C ASN A 329 7.15 14.13 6.28
N ALA A 330 7.84 14.44 7.38
CA ALA A 330 7.53 13.90 8.71
C ALA A 330 6.11 14.21 9.18
N PHE A 331 5.48 15.28 8.65
CA PHE A 331 4.09 15.64 8.94
C PHE A 331 3.09 15.07 7.94
N LEU A 332 3.56 14.34 6.94
CA LEU A 332 2.73 13.66 5.97
C LEU A 332 2.54 12.20 6.35
N PRO A 333 1.42 11.58 5.94
CA PRO A 333 1.22 10.16 6.16
C PRO A 333 2.35 9.34 5.52
N ALA A 334 2.80 8.28 6.21
CA ALA A 334 3.88 7.43 5.75
C ALA A 334 3.62 6.87 4.34
N GLY A 335 4.67 6.83 3.50
CA GLY A 335 4.55 6.47 2.08
C GLY A 335 3.96 7.55 1.18
N SER A 336 3.82 8.79 1.68
CA SER A 336 3.41 9.93 0.87
C SER A 336 4.50 10.36 -0.11
N ILE A 337 4.10 10.74 -1.32
CA ILE A 337 4.95 11.39 -2.31
C ILE A 337 4.28 12.70 -2.73
N PRO A 338 4.68 13.85 -2.16
CA PRO A 338 3.96 15.12 -2.30
C PRO A 338 3.74 15.56 -3.75
N TYR A 339 4.72 15.33 -4.62
CA TYR A 339 4.64 15.64 -6.05
C TYR A 339 3.46 14.94 -6.74
N GLN A 340 3.14 13.73 -6.28
CA GLN A 340 2.09 12.89 -6.83
C GLN A 340 0.74 13.09 -6.14
N GLN A 341 0.70 13.65 -4.94
CA GLN A 341 -0.53 13.70 -4.15
C GLN A 341 -1.02 15.12 -3.87
N TYR A 342 -0.12 16.05 -3.56
CA TYR A 342 -0.49 17.30 -2.89
C TYR A 342 -0.12 18.56 -3.70
N VAL A 343 0.97 18.55 -4.47
CA VAL A 343 1.35 19.70 -5.30
C VAL A 343 0.50 19.71 -6.58
N ARG A 344 -0.51 20.58 -6.59
CA ARG A 344 -1.51 20.73 -7.67
C ARG A 344 -1.82 22.20 -8.03
N THR A 345 -1.20 23.11 -7.31
CA THR A 345 -1.39 24.55 -7.43
C THR A 345 -0.06 25.24 -7.13
N PRO A 346 0.12 26.49 -7.56
CA PRO A 346 1.28 27.29 -7.19
C PRO A 346 1.58 27.20 -5.70
N THR A 347 2.79 26.75 -5.36
CA THR A 347 3.22 26.44 -3.99
C THR A 347 4.51 27.20 -3.69
N PRO A 348 4.62 27.88 -2.53
CA PRO A 348 5.86 28.53 -2.13
C PRO A 348 7.04 27.56 -2.14
N SER A 349 8.14 28.00 -2.76
CA SER A 349 9.37 27.24 -2.90
C SER A 349 10.58 28.17 -2.94
N LEU A 350 11.79 27.61 -2.83
CA LEU A 350 13.06 28.29 -3.04
C LEU A 350 13.10 28.97 -4.43
N ALA A 351 12.52 28.35 -5.46
CA ALA A 351 12.45 28.95 -6.79
C ALA A 351 11.54 30.18 -6.82
N THR A 352 10.38 30.14 -6.15
CA THR A 352 9.51 31.34 -6.03
C THR A 352 10.19 32.47 -5.26
N PHE A 353 10.92 32.15 -4.18
CA PHE A 353 11.65 33.12 -3.38
C PHE A 353 12.77 33.77 -4.20
N LEU A 354 13.66 32.98 -4.80
CA LEU A 354 14.75 33.51 -5.61
C LEU A 354 14.22 34.34 -6.79
N LYS A 355 13.12 33.93 -7.41
CA LYS A 355 12.46 34.72 -8.45
C LYS A 355 11.96 36.08 -7.95
N SER A 356 11.44 36.16 -6.72
CA SER A 356 11.07 37.44 -6.11
C SER A 356 12.27 38.35 -5.85
N GLU A 357 13.46 37.76 -5.67
CA GLU A 357 14.74 38.47 -5.57
C GLU A 357 15.39 38.78 -6.94
N GLY A 358 14.68 38.55 -8.05
CA GLY A 358 15.14 38.87 -9.40
C GLY A 358 15.97 37.79 -10.09
N TYR A 359 16.09 36.60 -9.50
CA TYR A 359 16.76 35.47 -10.15
C TYR A 359 15.87 34.81 -11.21
N ARG A 360 16.52 34.14 -12.16
CA ARG A 360 15.86 33.15 -13.03
C ARG A 360 16.14 31.74 -12.50
N ALA A 361 15.11 31.04 -12.07
CA ALA A 361 15.22 29.67 -11.57
C ALA A 361 15.05 28.65 -12.69
N ARG A 362 16.02 27.74 -12.86
CA ARG A 362 16.00 26.66 -13.85
C ARG A 362 16.16 25.30 -13.16
N ALA A 363 15.31 24.35 -13.52
CA ALA A 363 15.48 22.94 -13.16
C ALA A 363 16.09 22.16 -14.33
N ILE A 364 16.96 21.19 -14.05
CA ILE A 364 17.57 20.32 -15.06
C ILE A 364 17.57 18.88 -14.51
N HIS A 365 17.04 17.93 -15.27
CA HIS A 365 17.03 16.51 -14.90
C HIS A 365 17.17 15.64 -16.16
N PRO A 366 18.10 14.67 -16.20
CA PRO A 366 18.36 13.86 -17.40
C PRO A 366 17.30 12.79 -17.68
N GLY A 367 16.33 12.61 -16.79
CA GLY A 367 15.15 11.77 -17.02
C GLY A 367 13.97 12.51 -17.66
N THR A 368 12.96 11.75 -18.07
CA THR A 368 11.74 12.28 -18.70
C THR A 368 10.99 13.30 -17.83
N ASN A 369 10.37 14.29 -18.47
CA ASN A 369 9.65 15.38 -17.79
C ASN A 369 8.56 14.87 -16.83
N TRP A 370 7.82 13.86 -17.26
CA TRP A 370 6.63 13.38 -16.57
C TRP A 370 6.98 12.49 -15.36
N PHE A 371 8.22 12.00 -15.25
CA PHE A 371 8.62 11.17 -14.14
C PHE A 371 8.53 11.95 -12.83
N TRP A 372 7.92 11.35 -11.81
CA TRP A 372 7.51 12.02 -10.59
C TRP A 372 6.57 13.23 -10.77
N ASN A 373 5.93 13.41 -11.93
CA ASN A 373 5.10 14.59 -12.23
C ASN A 373 5.90 15.91 -12.19
N ARG A 374 7.22 15.86 -12.43
CA ARG A 374 8.11 17.03 -12.32
C ARG A 374 7.74 18.18 -13.23
N GLY A 375 7.23 17.92 -14.44
CA GLY A 375 6.78 18.99 -15.35
C GLY A 375 5.76 19.92 -14.70
N ALA A 376 4.68 19.36 -14.15
CA ALA A 376 3.64 20.15 -13.48
C ALA A 376 4.14 20.72 -12.15
N VAL A 377 4.85 19.92 -11.36
CA VAL A 377 5.34 20.34 -10.03
C VAL A 377 6.35 21.48 -10.11
N TYR A 378 7.30 21.45 -11.04
CA TYR A 378 8.25 22.54 -11.20
C TYR A 378 7.59 23.82 -11.71
N ALA A 379 6.53 23.71 -12.51
CA ALA A 379 5.72 24.87 -12.87
C ALA A 379 5.00 25.46 -11.64
N ASP A 380 4.40 24.61 -10.80
CA ASP A 380 3.75 25.01 -9.54
C ASP A 380 4.74 25.54 -8.49
N PHE A 381 5.99 25.07 -8.50
CA PHE A 381 7.09 25.62 -7.70
C PHE A 381 7.66 26.92 -8.29
N GLY A 382 7.17 27.38 -9.45
CA GLY A 382 7.54 28.67 -10.02
C GLY A 382 8.89 28.71 -10.73
N PHE A 383 9.46 27.56 -11.11
CA PHE A 383 10.63 27.53 -12.00
C PHE A 383 10.30 28.19 -13.34
N ASN A 384 11.26 28.93 -13.90
CA ASN A 384 11.11 29.56 -15.21
C ASN A 384 11.21 28.56 -16.35
N ASP A 385 12.04 27.54 -16.20
CA ASP A 385 12.16 26.45 -17.16
C ASP A 385 12.62 25.15 -16.49
N PHE A 386 12.19 24.04 -17.08
CA PHE A 386 12.63 22.70 -16.75
C PHE A 386 13.22 22.03 -17.98
N ARG A 387 14.50 21.65 -17.90
CA ARG A 387 15.20 20.90 -18.94
C ARG A 387 15.21 19.41 -18.58
N SER A 388 14.31 18.66 -19.20
CA SER A 388 14.22 17.20 -19.11
C SER A 388 14.94 16.49 -20.26
N GLU A 389 14.98 15.16 -20.25
CA GLU A 389 15.54 14.33 -21.34
C GLU A 389 15.07 14.79 -22.73
N GLU A 390 13.80 15.16 -22.87
CA GLU A 390 13.19 15.56 -24.13
C GLU A 390 13.66 16.91 -24.66
N THR A 391 14.27 17.76 -23.81
CA THR A 391 14.66 19.13 -24.15
C THR A 391 16.15 19.42 -23.97
N LEU A 392 16.87 18.47 -23.36
CA LEU A 392 18.32 18.49 -23.28
C LEU A 392 18.92 18.02 -24.62
N PRO A 393 20.13 18.48 -24.98
CA PRO A 393 20.83 17.93 -26.14
C PRO A 393 21.07 16.42 -25.94
N PRO A 394 21.25 15.64 -27.03
CA PRO A 394 21.59 14.23 -26.90
C PRO A 394 22.83 14.06 -26.02
N MET A 395 22.65 13.39 -24.87
CA MET A 395 23.72 13.13 -23.91
C MET A 395 24.19 11.69 -24.03
N GLN A 396 25.49 11.46 -23.91
CA GLN A 396 26.03 10.11 -23.75
C GLN A 396 25.53 9.53 -22.43
N LYS A 397 24.75 8.45 -22.50
CA LYS A 397 24.30 7.73 -21.31
C LYS A 397 25.49 6.96 -20.73
N ARG A 398 25.79 7.18 -19.45
CA ARG A 398 26.79 6.44 -18.67
C ARG A 398 26.05 5.71 -17.55
N GLY A 399 26.27 4.40 -17.43
CA GLY A 399 25.49 3.53 -16.55
C GLY A 399 25.33 2.18 -17.18
#